data_AF-A0A968H1P1-F1
#
_entry.id   AF-A0A968H1P1-F1
#
_cell.length_a   1.000
_cell.length_b   1.000
_cell.length_c   1.000
_cell.angle_alpha   90.00
_cell.angle_beta   90.00
_cell.angle_gamma   90.00
#
_symmetry.space_group_name_H-M   'P 1'
#
loop_
_entity.id
_entity.type
_entity.pdbx_description
1 polymer ?
#
loop_
_entity_poly.entity_id
_entity_poly.type
_entity_poly.pdbx_seq_one_letter_code
_entity_poly.pdbx_strand_id
1 'polypeptide(L)'
;MLPPRPRGIRNDRRRLRVTVSGSSDPARGAAVRHVQRAGGQVAALGGMIAARRPFAEVAQQLLAARGSLDSLLVRLVEIELDDCLPAAATRGEVDELLRTALGRSAPARATRRQPRARHGSSRTPIGGPTPP
;
A
#
# COMPACT_ATOMS: atom_id res chain seq x y z
N MET A 1 1.42 -37.53 -67.95
CA MET A 1 0.83 -36.30 -67.35
C MET A 1 0.12 -36.70 -66.06
N LEU A 2 0.62 -36.26 -64.90
CA LEU A 2 -0.05 -36.45 -63.60
C LEU A 2 -0.71 -35.13 -63.18
N PRO A 3 -1.89 -35.15 -62.52
CA PRO A 3 -2.49 -33.94 -61.97
C PRO A 3 -1.74 -33.47 -60.70
N PRO A 4 -1.71 -32.15 -60.41
CA PRO A 4 -1.07 -31.63 -59.22
C PRO A 4 -1.89 -31.93 -57.96
N ARG A 5 -1.18 -32.32 -56.88
CA ARG A 5 -1.74 -32.58 -55.54
C ARG A 5 -2.22 -31.29 -54.86
N PRO A 6 -3.24 -31.37 -53.98
CA PRO A 6 -3.79 -30.21 -53.29
C PRO A 6 -2.80 -29.64 -52.27
N ARG A 7 -2.74 -28.31 -52.20
CA ARG A 7 -1.95 -27.54 -51.23
C ARG A 7 -2.45 -27.84 -49.82
N GLY A 8 -1.61 -28.48 -49.02
CA GLY A 8 -1.82 -28.64 -47.59
C GLY A 8 -1.88 -27.29 -46.90
N ILE A 9 -3.00 -27.02 -46.25
CA ILE A 9 -3.20 -25.91 -45.32
C ILE A 9 -2.22 -26.12 -44.16
N ARG A 10 -1.07 -25.43 -44.20
CA ARG A 10 -0.21 -25.28 -43.02
C ARG A 10 -0.93 -24.37 -42.06
N ASN A 11 -1.70 -24.98 -41.16
CA ASN A 11 -2.14 -24.35 -39.93
C ASN A 11 -0.90 -23.97 -39.13
N ASP A 12 -0.45 -22.75 -39.34
CA ASP A 12 0.52 -22.06 -38.52
C ASP A 12 -0.17 -21.73 -37.19
N ARG A 13 -0.42 -22.77 -36.39
CA ARG A 13 -0.62 -22.65 -34.95
C ARG A 13 0.71 -22.16 -34.41
N ARG A 14 0.94 -20.86 -34.60
CA ARG A 14 1.76 -20.04 -33.72
C ARG A 14 1.24 -20.34 -32.33
N ARG A 15 1.92 -21.29 -31.68
CA ARG A 15 2.09 -21.31 -30.25
C ARG A 15 2.73 -19.96 -29.94
N LEU A 16 1.87 -18.95 -29.82
CA LEU A 16 2.06 -17.86 -28.89
C LEU A 16 2.25 -18.58 -27.56
N ARG A 17 3.51 -18.94 -27.28
CA ARG A 17 3.99 -19.01 -25.92
C ARG A 17 3.63 -17.63 -25.39
N VAL A 18 2.47 -17.56 -24.75
CA VAL A 18 2.24 -16.60 -23.69
C VAL A 18 3.35 -16.93 -22.73
N THR A 19 4.45 -16.20 -22.85
CA THR A 19 5.43 -16.06 -21.80
C THR A 19 4.64 -15.40 -20.69
N VAL A 20 4.02 -16.24 -19.86
CA VAL A 20 3.54 -15.85 -18.54
C VAL A 20 4.78 -15.33 -17.86
N SER A 21 4.96 -14.01 -17.88
CA SER A 21 6.05 -13.34 -17.20
C SER A 21 6.01 -13.80 -15.75
N GLY A 22 7.05 -14.49 -15.32
CA GLY A 22 7.18 -15.12 -14.01
C GLY A 22 7.31 -14.14 -12.83
N SER A 23 6.74 -12.93 -12.93
CA SER A 23 6.64 -11.95 -11.84
C SER A 23 5.35 -12.08 -11.02
N SER A 24 4.34 -12.80 -11.53
CA SER A 24 3.01 -12.87 -10.92
C SER A 24 2.95 -13.75 -9.66
N ASP A 25 3.74 -14.82 -9.58
CA ASP A 25 3.69 -15.79 -8.47
C ASP A 25 4.16 -15.22 -7.10
N PRO A 26 5.32 -14.53 -6.99
CA PRO A 26 5.73 -13.93 -5.72
C PRO A 26 4.83 -12.76 -5.29
N ALA A 27 4.31 -11.98 -6.25
CA ALA A 27 3.39 -10.88 -5.99
C ALA A 27 2.04 -11.40 -5.46
N ARG A 28 1.51 -12.46 -6.06
CA ARG A 28 0.29 -13.13 -5.62
C ARG A 28 0.45 -13.76 -4.24
N GLY A 29 1.59 -14.41 -3.98
CA GLY A 29 1.92 -14.93 -2.66
C GLY A 29 2.01 -13.83 -1.57
N ALA A 30 2.55 -12.66 -1.92
CA ALA A 30 2.57 -11.51 -1.01
C ALA A 30 1.16 -10.97 -0.72
N ALA A 31 0.30 -10.88 -1.74
CA ALA A 31 -1.10 -10.47 -1.57
C ALA A 31 -1.88 -11.43 -0.66
N VAL A 32 -1.70 -12.75 -0.82
CA VAL A 32 -2.33 -13.75 0.07
C VAL A 32 -1.91 -13.58 1.52
N ARG A 33 -0.61 -13.37 1.79
CA ARG A 33 -0.12 -13.11 3.16
C ARG A 33 -0.69 -11.81 3.73
N HIS A 34 -0.88 -10.79 2.89
CA HIS A 34 -1.50 -9.54 3.30
C HIS A 34 -2.98 -9.74 3.68
N VAL A 35 -3.76 -10.45 2.85
CA VAL A 35 -5.15 -10.85 3.17
C VAL A 35 -5.23 -11.57 4.51
N GLN A 36 -4.37 -12.56 4.73
CA GLN A 36 -4.35 -13.32 5.99
C GLN A 36 -4.09 -12.42 7.20
N ARG A 37 -3.14 -11.49 7.08
CA ARG A 37 -2.85 -10.51 8.14
C ARG A 37 -4.05 -9.59 8.40
N ALA A 38 -4.68 -9.06 7.35
CA ALA A 38 -5.86 -8.21 7.48
C ALA A 38 -7.04 -8.98 8.12
N GLY A 39 -7.24 -10.25 7.74
CA GLY A 39 -8.22 -11.14 8.34
C GLY A 39 -7.98 -11.33 9.85
N GLY A 40 -6.73 -11.55 10.26
CA GLY A 40 -6.36 -11.64 11.68
C GLY A 40 -6.63 -10.34 12.45
N GLN A 41 -6.36 -9.17 11.85
CA GLN A 41 -6.65 -7.87 12.44
C GLN A 41 -8.16 -7.66 12.65
N VAL A 42 -8.99 -8.02 11.66
CA VAL A 42 -10.45 -7.92 11.75
C VAL A 42 -11.01 -8.90 12.77
N ALA A 43 -10.52 -10.14 12.81
CA ALA A 43 -10.95 -11.13 13.79
C ALA A 43 -10.66 -10.69 15.23
N ALA A 44 -9.53 -10.02 15.47
CA ALA A 44 -9.18 -9.50 16.80
C ALA A 44 -10.15 -8.42 17.31
N LEU A 45 -10.82 -7.67 16.42
CA LEU A 45 -11.79 -6.64 16.83
C LEU A 45 -12.96 -7.23 17.60
N GLY A 46 -13.45 -8.41 17.19
CA GLY A 46 -14.52 -9.10 17.92
C GLY A 46 -14.12 -9.42 19.36
N GLY A 47 -12.88 -9.86 19.56
CA GLY A 47 -12.31 -10.09 20.89
C GLY A 47 -12.18 -8.81 21.72
N MET A 48 -11.75 -7.71 21.10
CA MET A 48 -11.64 -6.41 21.79
C MET A 48 -13.00 -5.89 22.26
N ILE A 49 -14.04 -6.03 21.43
CA ILE A 49 -15.41 -5.63 21.77
C ILE A 49 -15.96 -6.52 22.89
N ALA A 50 -15.80 -7.84 22.79
CA ALA A 50 -16.23 -8.77 23.81
C ALA A 50 -15.53 -8.53 25.16
N ALA A 51 -14.24 -8.17 25.13
CA ALA A 51 -13.46 -7.81 26.30
C ALA A 51 -13.72 -6.38 26.83
N ARG A 52 -14.68 -5.65 26.26
CA ARG A 52 -15.03 -4.27 26.63
C ARG A 52 -13.82 -3.33 26.65
N ARG A 53 -12.92 -3.48 25.67
CA ARG A 53 -11.77 -2.57 25.53
C ARG A 53 -12.26 -1.12 25.31
N PRO A 54 -11.49 -0.11 25.73
CA PRO A 54 -11.83 1.28 25.49
C PRO A 54 -12.13 1.56 24.01
N PHE A 55 -13.17 2.36 23.75
CA PHE A 55 -13.59 2.68 22.38
C PHE A 55 -12.43 3.21 21.52
N ALA A 56 -11.57 4.06 22.09
CA ALA A 56 -10.43 4.63 21.36
C ALA A 56 -9.50 3.54 20.81
N GLU A 57 -9.25 2.47 21.56
CA GLU A 57 -8.41 1.36 21.12
C GLU A 57 -9.09 0.53 20.02
N VAL A 58 -10.39 0.26 20.18
CA VAL A 58 -11.19 -0.45 19.16
C VAL A 58 -11.23 0.35 17.86
N ALA A 59 -11.44 1.66 17.96
CA ALA A 59 -11.47 2.59 16.83
C ALA A 59 -10.11 2.68 16.13
N GLN A 60 -9.01 2.75 16.89
CA GLN A 60 -7.65 2.73 16.32
C GLN A 60 -7.38 1.43 15.57
N GLN A 61 -7.75 0.29 16.15
CA GLN A 61 -7.56 -1.00 15.50
C GLN A 61 -8.43 -1.14 14.24
N LEU A 62 -9.66 -0.62 14.26
CA LEU A 62 -10.55 -0.61 13.10
C LEU A 62 -9.99 0.25 11.96
N LEU A 63 -9.47 1.44 12.28
CA LEU A 63 -8.82 2.33 11.31
C LEU A 63 -7.57 1.68 10.71
N ALA A 64 -6.76 0.98 11.53
CA ALA A 64 -5.61 0.24 11.07
C ALA A 64 -6.01 -0.91 10.12
N ALA A 65 -7.05 -1.67 10.45
CA ALA A 65 -7.58 -2.74 9.62
C ALA A 65 -8.08 -2.20 8.26
N ARG A 66 -8.80 -1.08 8.26
CA ARG A 66 -9.21 -0.39 7.03
C ARG A 66 -8.01 0.01 6.17
N GLY A 67 -7.02 0.67 6.76
CA GLY A 67 -5.81 1.08 6.02
C GLY A 67 -5.05 -0.12 5.42
N SER A 68 -5.04 -1.25 6.12
CA SER A 68 -4.47 -2.51 5.63
C SER A 68 -5.23 -3.05 4.42
N LEU A 69 -6.57 -3.02 4.44
CA LEU A 69 -7.44 -3.44 3.33
C LEU A 69 -7.29 -2.51 2.12
N ASP A 70 -7.26 -1.20 2.33
CA ASP A 70 -7.04 -0.24 1.25
C ASP A 70 -5.68 -0.49 0.57
N SER A 71 -4.67 -0.95 1.33
CA SER A 71 -3.35 -1.24 0.77
C SER A 71 -3.32 -2.52 -0.04
N LEU A 72 -4.07 -3.52 0.42
CA LEU A 72 -4.27 -4.76 -0.31
C LEU A 72 -5.00 -4.48 -1.64
N LEU A 73 -6.02 -3.63 -1.63
CA LEU A 73 -6.75 -3.26 -2.84
C LEU A 73 -5.83 -2.66 -3.89
N VAL A 74 -5.01 -1.66 -3.53
CA VAL A 74 -4.00 -1.09 -4.44
C VAL A 74 -3.11 -2.19 -5.00
N ARG A 75 -2.60 -3.08 -4.15
CA ARG A 75 -1.68 -4.14 -4.58
C ARG A 75 -2.33 -5.13 -5.54
N LEU A 76 -3.59 -5.48 -5.34
CA LEU A 76 -4.33 -6.37 -6.24
C LEU A 76 -4.56 -5.71 -7.60
N VAL A 77 -4.87 -4.42 -7.61
CA VAL A 77 -5.04 -3.69 -8.86
C VAL A 77 -3.70 -3.55 -9.60
N GLU A 78 -2.59 -3.26 -8.91
CA GLU A 78 -1.24 -3.25 -9.51
C GLU A 78 -0.94 -4.59 -10.21
N ILE A 79 -1.26 -5.72 -9.57
CA ILE A 79 -1.06 -7.07 -10.15
C ILE A 79 -1.92 -7.23 -11.42
N GLU A 80 -3.18 -6.84 -11.37
CA GLU A 80 -4.09 -6.95 -12.52
C GLU A 80 -3.66 -6.04 -13.69
N LEU A 81 -3.20 -4.82 -13.39
CA LEU A 81 -2.68 -3.89 -14.39
C LEU A 81 -1.35 -4.38 -14.98
N ASP A 82 -0.52 -5.07 -14.19
CA ASP A 82 0.69 -5.71 -14.67
C ASP A 82 0.39 -6.76 -15.75
N ASP A 83 -0.71 -7.49 -15.58
CA ASP A 83 -1.18 -8.52 -16.52
C ASP A 83 -1.91 -7.90 -17.73
N CYS A 84 -2.65 -6.79 -17.54
CA CYS A 84 -3.49 -6.18 -18.58
C CYS A 84 -2.81 -5.09 -19.43
N LEU A 85 -1.87 -4.33 -18.88
CA LEU A 85 -1.26 -3.16 -19.53
C LEU A 85 0.25 -3.30 -19.60
N PRO A 86 0.86 -3.87 -20.65
CA PRO A 86 2.31 -4.07 -20.70
C PRO A 86 3.16 -2.78 -20.70
N ALA A 87 2.56 -1.61 -20.97
CA ALA A 87 3.26 -0.33 -21.04
C ALA A 87 3.39 0.36 -19.68
N ALA A 88 4.62 0.57 -19.22
CA ALA A 88 4.94 1.14 -17.90
C ALA A 88 4.40 2.58 -17.68
N ALA A 89 4.32 3.40 -18.73
CA ALA A 89 3.81 4.77 -18.63
C ALA A 89 2.32 4.82 -18.27
N THR A 90 1.50 3.96 -18.89
CA THR A 90 0.06 3.87 -18.63
C THR A 90 -0.24 3.29 -17.24
N ARG A 91 0.62 2.38 -16.73
CA ARG A 91 0.49 1.85 -15.37
C ARG A 91 0.63 2.94 -14.31
N GLY A 92 1.66 3.79 -14.43
CA GLY A 92 1.93 4.84 -13.44
C GLY A 92 0.77 5.84 -13.30
N GLU A 93 0.12 6.20 -14.41
CA GLU A 93 -1.04 7.09 -14.40
C GLU A 93 -2.25 6.46 -13.70
N VAL A 94 -2.53 5.18 -13.97
CA VAL A 94 -3.64 4.46 -13.33
C VAL A 94 -3.38 4.25 -11.84
N ASP A 95 -2.15 3.93 -11.44
CA ASP A 95 -1.77 3.78 -10.04
C ASP A 95 -1.93 5.08 -9.24
N GLU A 96 -1.57 6.23 -9.83
CA GLU A 96 -1.80 7.55 -9.21
C GLU A 96 -3.28 7.87 -9.04
N LEU A 97 -4.11 7.54 -10.03
CA LEU A 97 -5.56 7.72 -9.94
C LEU A 97 -6.17 6.87 -8.82
N LEU A 98 -5.75 5.61 -8.70
CA LEU A 98 -6.20 4.71 -7.63
C LEU A 98 -5.77 5.22 -6.25
N ARG A 99 -4.54 5.69 -6.12
CA ARG A 99 -4.03 6.27 -4.86
C ARG A 99 -4.85 7.48 -4.44
N THR A 100 -5.20 8.32 -5.40
CA THR A 100 -6.01 9.53 -5.17
C THR A 100 -7.46 9.18 -4.83
N ALA A 101 -8.07 8.23 -5.55
CA ALA A 101 -9.43 7.76 -5.28
C ALA A 101 -9.59 7.13 -3.89
N LEU A 102 -8.54 6.46 -3.40
CA LEU A 102 -8.50 5.89 -2.04
C LEU A 102 -8.16 6.93 -0.95
N GLY A 103 -8.09 8.22 -1.30
CA GLY A 103 -7.83 9.29 -0.35
C GLY A 103 -6.41 9.28 0.23
N ARG A 104 -5.47 8.55 -0.38
CA ARG A 104 -4.07 8.48 0.07
C ARG A 104 -3.24 9.70 -0.36
N SER A 105 -3.81 10.56 -1.20
CA SER A 105 -3.27 11.85 -1.60
C SER A 105 -3.78 12.96 -0.65
N ALA A 106 -3.58 12.81 0.66
CA ALA A 106 -3.60 13.94 1.56
C ALA A 106 -2.16 14.46 1.67
N PRO A 107 -1.90 15.77 1.53
CA PRO A 107 -0.57 16.28 1.82
C PRO A 107 -0.28 15.88 3.26
N ALA A 108 0.85 15.20 3.48
CA ALA A 108 1.40 15.05 4.81
C ALA A 108 1.37 16.46 5.40
N ARG A 109 0.44 16.71 6.35
CA ARG A 109 0.48 17.90 7.18
C ARG A 109 1.80 17.73 7.92
N ALA A 110 2.86 18.29 7.35
CA ALA A 110 4.11 18.49 8.01
C ALA A 110 3.71 19.23 9.28
N THR A 111 3.69 18.49 10.40
CA THR A 111 3.75 19.09 11.71
C THR A 111 4.99 19.94 11.66
N ARG A 112 4.78 21.22 11.38
CA ARG A 112 5.76 22.31 11.45
C ARG A 112 6.40 22.11 12.81
N ARG A 113 7.58 21.47 12.84
CA ARG A 113 8.45 21.44 14.00
C ARG A 113 8.68 22.91 14.30
N GLN A 114 7.93 23.45 15.25
CA GLN A 114 8.30 24.73 15.83
C GLN A 114 9.70 24.52 16.40
N PRO A 115 10.69 25.32 15.98
CA PRO A 115 11.93 25.41 16.74
C PRO A 115 11.49 25.90 18.12
N ARG A 116 11.62 25.04 19.14
CA ARG A 116 11.58 25.50 20.52
C ARG A 116 12.70 26.52 20.65
N ALA A 117 12.35 27.80 20.55
CA ALA A 117 13.22 28.88 20.96
C ALA A 117 13.60 28.59 22.41
N ARG A 118 14.90 28.36 22.64
CA ARG A 118 15.51 28.33 23.96
C ARG A 118 15.20 29.67 24.63
N HIS A 119 14.17 29.72 25.46
CA HIS A 119 14.07 30.75 26.48
C HIS A 119 15.08 30.40 27.58
N GLY A 120 16.31 30.89 27.38
CA GLY A 120 17.27 31.08 28.46
C GLY A 120 16.73 32.12 29.43
N SER A 121 15.91 31.66 30.37
CA SER A 121 15.61 32.41 31.58
C SER A 121 16.77 32.16 32.55
N SER A 122 17.77 33.04 32.50
CA SER A 122 18.84 33.10 33.48
C SER A 122 18.91 34.52 34.03
N ARG A 123 18.07 34.72 35.06
CA ARG A 123 18.35 35.42 36.32
C ARG A 123 19.31 36.61 36.27
N THR A 124 18.73 37.79 36.46
CA THR A 124 19.38 38.95 37.08
C THR A 124 19.90 38.61 38.48
N PRO A 125 21.14 38.98 38.85
CA PRO A 125 21.56 38.95 40.24
C PRO A 125 21.20 40.30 40.89
N ILE A 126 20.23 40.27 41.79
CA ILE A 126 19.93 41.37 42.72
C ILE A 126 20.56 41.01 44.07
N GLY A 127 21.62 41.73 44.42
CA GLY A 127 22.01 42.20 45.78
C GLY A 127 22.27 41.18 46.90
N GLY A 128 23.45 41.29 47.55
CA GLY A 128 23.59 40.92 48.97
C GLY A 128 25.03 40.68 49.44
N PRO A 129 25.38 41.06 50.69
CA PRO A 129 26.74 41.44 51.11
C PRO A 129 27.56 40.28 51.69
N THR A 130 28.89 40.41 51.64
CA THR A 130 29.84 39.54 52.36
C THR A 130 30.38 40.24 53.63
N PRO A 131 30.23 39.64 54.82
CA PRO A 131 31.07 39.89 56.01
C PRO A 131 32.18 38.82 56.11
N PRO A 132 33.06 38.81 57.14
CA PRO A 132 33.55 39.88 58.00
C PRO A 132 34.92 40.44 57.57
#